data_AF-A0A428LVR3-F1
#
_entry.id   AF-A0A428LVR3-F1
#
_cell.length_a   1.000
_cell.length_b   1.000
_cell.length_c   1.000
_cell.angle_alpha   90.00
_cell.angle_beta   90.00
_cell.angle_gamma   90.00
#
_symmetry.space_group_name_H-M   'P 1'
#
loop_
_entity.id
_entity.type
_entity.pdbx_description
1 polymer ?
#
loop_
_entity_poly.entity_id
_entity_poly.type
_entity_poly.pdbx_seq_one_letter_code
_entity_poly.pdbx_strand_id
1 'polypeptide(L)'
;MTTSYKNITEKAVRSIGSVSAVARKFNFKSSQSVANWIIRNRVPSERVIKLCEFGGWNVTPHELRPDLHPTPTSGIPVQDIPRAQRESE
;
A
#
# COMPACT_ATOMS: atom_id res chain seq x y z
N MET A 1 -11.61 14.20 12.19
CA MET A 1 -10.85 14.83 11.08
C MET A 1 -10.91 13.88 9.90
N THR A 2 -11.55 14.26 8.79
CA THR A 2 -11.60 13.43 7.58
C THR A 2 -10.26 13.56 6.85
N THR A 3 -9.37 12.57 7.01
CA THR A 3 -8.11 12.53 6.28
C THR A 3 -8.42 12.26 4.81
N SER A 4 -8.51 13.31 4.00
CA SER A 4 -8.62 13.18 2.55
C SER A 4 -7.25 12.77 1.98
N TYR A 5 -7.19 11.62 1.32
CA TYR A 5 -5.99 11.16 0.62
C TYR A 5 -6.07 11.57 -0.85
N LYS A 6 -4.95 12.01 -1.45
CA LYS A 6 -4.90 12.38 -2.86
C LYS A 6 -5.21 11.20 -3.78
N ASN A 7 -4.74 10.01 -3.42
CA ASN A 7 -4.97 8.77 -4.15
C ASN A 7 -4.68 7.54 -3.27
N ILE A 8 -4.89 6.36 -3.84
CA ILE A 8 -4.70 5.08 -3.16
C ILE A 8 -3.24 4.85 -2.72
N THR A 9 -2.28 5.36 -3.49
CA THR A 9 -0.86 5.30 -3.12
C THR A 9 -0.57 6.15 -1.88
N GLU A 10 -1.16 7.34 -1.78
CA GLU A 10 -1.05 8.14 -0.56
C GLU A 10 -1.70 7.43 0.63
N LYS A 11 -2.90 6.85 0.46
CA LYS A 11 -3.55 6.07 1.52
C LYS A 11 -2.61 4.97 2.05
N ALA A 12 -1.99 4.19 1.17
CA ALA A 12 -1.04 3.14 1.55
C ALA A 12 0.17 3.69 2.34
N VAL A 13 0.76 4.79 1.88
CA VAL A 13 1.89 5.43 2.58
C VAL A 13 1.45 5.97 3.95
N ARG A 14 0.26 6.54 4.05
CA ARG A 14 -0.29 7.09 5.29
C ARG A 14 -0.70 6.02 6.30
N SER A 15 -1.10 4.83 5.84
CA SER A 15 -1.34 3.68 6.71
C SER A 15 -0.08 3.22 7.46
N ILE A 16 1.10 3.45 6.88
CA ILE A 16 2.38 3.14 7.52
C ILE A 16 2.85 4.32 8.40
N GLY A 17 2.54 5.55 7.98
CA GLY A 17 2.89 6.77 8.70
C GLY A 17 3.05 7.97 7.76
N SER A 18 4.29 8.30 7.41
CA SER A 18 4.62 9.43 6.53
C SER A 18 5.51 9.03 5.36
N VAL A 19 5.59 9.88 4.33
CA VAL A 19 6.47 9.68 3.17
C VAL A 19 7.92 9.40 3.60
N SER A 20 8.43 10.17 4.55
CA SER A 20 9.79 9.99 5.09
C SER A 20 9.94 8.70 5.91
N ALA A 21 8.92 8.29 6.67
CA ALA A 21 8.94 7.03 7.41
C ALA A 21 8.98 5.82 6.47
N VAL A 22 8.17 5.84 5.40
CA VAL A 22 8.17 4.80 4.37
C VAL A 22 9.51 4.76 3.64
N ALA A 23 10.07 5.91 3.27
CA ALA A 23 11.37 5.97 2.61
C ALA A 23 12.48 5.33 3.47
N ARG A 24 12.46 5.55 4.80
CA ARG A 24 13.38 4.92 5.74
C ARG A 24 13.17 3.40 5.82
N LYS A 25 11.93 2.91 5.85
CA LYS A 25 11.64 1.45 5.82
C LYS A 25 12.17 0.77 4.55
N PHE A 26 12.14 1.47 3.41
CA PHE A 26 12.74 1.00 2.15
C PHE A 26 14.23 1.30 2.02
N ASN A 27 14.88 1.82 3.07
CA ASN A 27 16.29 2.18 3.10
C ASN A 27 16.71 3.15 1.97
N PHE A 28 15.81 4.06 1.57
CA PHE A 28 16.09 5.09 0.58
C PHE A 28 16.86 6.25 1.20
N LYS A 29 17.80 6.81 0.42
CA LYS A 29 18.55 8.01 0.80
C LYS A 29 17.68 9.28 0.86
N SER A 30 16.51 9.29 0.20
CA SER A 30 15.60 10.43 0.13
C SER A 30 14.13 10.00 0.03
N SER A 31 13.22 10.84 0.52
CA SER A 31 11.77 10.65 0.46
C SER A 31 11.17 10.91 -0.93
N GLN A 32 11.95 11.45 -1.87
CA GLN A 32 11.49 11.77 -3.22
C GLN A 32 10.97 10.56 -4.00
N SER A 33 11.56 9.37 -3.81
CA SER A 33 11.07 8.15 -4.45
C SER A 33 9.63 7.85 -4.07
N VAL A 34 9.30 7.92 -2.78
CA VAL A 34 7.95 7.66 -2.26
C VAL A 34 7.00 8.78 -2.66
N ALA A 35 7.44 10.03 -2.62
CA ALA A 35 6.64 11.16 -3.11
C ALA A 35 6.28 11.00 -4.59
N ASN A 36 7.22 10.53 -5.41
CA ASN A 36 6.98 10.26 -6.83
C ASN A 36 5.98 9.12 -7.05
N TRP A 37 5.94 8.09 -6.19
CA TRP A 37 4.90 7.06 -6.25
C TRP A 37 3.51 7.66 -6.06
N ILE A 38 3.37 8.56 -5.09
CA ILE A 38 2.11 9.26 -4.82
C ILE A 38 1.73 10.16 -6.01
N ILE A 39 2.67 10.94 -6.53
CA ILE A 39 2.41 11.83 -7.68
C ILE A 39 1.94 11.06 -8.90
N ARG A 40 2.58 9.92 -9.20
CA ARG A 40 2.25 9.06 -10.33
C ARG A 40 1.10 8.08 -10.05
N ASN A 41 0.60 8.08 -8.82
CA ASN A 41 -0.30 7.05 -8.28
C ASN A 41 0.12 5.63 -8.66
N ARG A 42 1.42 5.33 -8.56
CA ARG A 42 1.96 4.05 -9.02
C ARG A 42 3.18 3.65 -8.22
N VAL A 43 3.10 2.47 -7.61
CA VAL A 43 4.21 1.83 -6.89
C VAL A 43 4.91 0.83 -7.83
N PRO A 44 6.26 0.75 -7.81
CA PRO A 44 7.00 -0.28 -8.52
C PRO A 44 6.59 -1.68 -8.08
N SER A 45 6.45 -2.61 -9.03
CA SER A 45 5.97 -3.99 -8.78
C SER A 45 6.74 -4.69 -7.67
N GLU A 46 8.07 -4.57 -7.65
CA GLU A 46 8.96 -5.15 -6.64
C GLU A 46 8.72 -4.63 -5.20
N ARG A 47 8.00 -3.50 -5.03
CA ARG A 47 7.77 -2.83 -3.74
C ARG A 47 6.33 -2.86 -3.29
N VAL A 48 5.39 -3.22 -4.16
CA VAL A 48 3.95 -3.25 -3.86
C VAL A 48 3.67 -4.13 -2.66
N ILE A 49 4.12 -5.39 -2.70
CA ILE A 49 3.86 -6.38 -1.63
C ILE A 49 4.41 -5.88 -0.28
N LYS A 50 5.68 -5.46 -0.24
CA LYS A 50 6.32 -4.94 0.98
C LYS A 50 5.64 -3.68 1.52
N LEU A 51 5.15 -2.81 0.63
CA LEU A 51 4.43 -1.60 1.05
C LEU A 51 3.10 -1.98 1.72
N CYS A 52 2.34 -2.90 1.12
CA CYS A 52 1.09 -3.41 1.68
C CYS A 52 1.31 -4.11 3.02
N GLU A 53 2.34 -4.95 3.12
CA GLU A 53 2.75 -5.63 4.34
C GLU A 53 3.08 -4.64 5.47
N PHE A 54 3.88 -3.61 5.20
CA PHE A 54 4.18 -2.58 6.20
C PHE A 54 2.96 -1.80 6.66
N GLY A 55 1.94 -1.68 5.80
CA GLY A 55 0.67 -1.03 6.10
C GLY A 55 -0.37 -1.97 6.71
N GLY A 56 0.02 -3.21 7.08
CA GLY A 56 -0.89 -4.21 7.63
C GLY A 56 -2.02 -4.59 6.69
N TRP A 57 -1.77 -4.58 5.38
CA TRP A 57 -2.75 -4.92 4.34
C TRP A 57 -3.99 -4.03 4.28
N ASN A 58 -3.97 -2.86 4.93
CA ASN A 58 -5.05 -1.85 4.84
C ASN A 58 -5.26 -1.29 3.42
N VAL A 59 -4.22 -1.41 2.58
CA VAL A 59 -4.30 -1.26 1.13
C VAL A 59 -3.65 -2.50 0.51
N THR A 60 -4.35 -3.12 -0.43
CA THR A 60 -3.92 -4.39 -1.03
C THR A 60 -3.09 -4.19 -2.32
N PRO A 61 -2.32 -5.21 -2.76
CA PRO A 61 -1.63 -5.16 -4.04
C PRO A 61 -2.58 -4.93 -5.23
N HIS A 62 -3.78 -5.50 -5.15
CA HIS A 62 -4.86 -5.32 -6.14
C HIS A 62 -5.28 -3.85 -6.25
N GLU A 63 -5.45 -3.15 -5.13
CA GLU A 63 -5.81 -1.73 -5.12
C GLU A 63 -4.71 -0.83 -5.70
N LEU A 64 -3.43 -1.17 -5.52
CA LEU A 64 -2.30 -0.37 -6.02
C LEU A 64 -1.95 -0.65 -7.48
N ARG A 65 -1.99 -1.93 -7.88
CA ARG A 65 -1.56 -2.43 -9.19
C ARG A 65 -2.49 -3.56 -9.65
N PRO A 66 -3.75 -3.25 -10.01
CA PRO A 66 -4.70 -4.25 -10.49
C PRO A 66 -4.24 -4.91 -11.79
N ASP A 67 -3.35 -4.24 -12.55
CA ASP A 67 -2.71 -4.76 -13.76
C ASP A 67 -1.81 -5.98 -13.48
N LEU A 68 -1.20 -6.05 -12.29
CA LEU A 68 -0.33 -7.17 -11.90
C LEU A 68 -1.01 -8.13 -10.93
N HIS A 69 -1.98 -7.63 -10.16
CA HIS A 69 -2.71 -8.37 -9.15
C HIS A 69 -4.19 -8.33 -9.48
N PRO A 70 -4.69 -9.15 -10.42
CA PRO A 70 -6.08 -9.06 -10.89
C PRO A 70 -7.10 -9.53 -9.84
N THR A 71 -6.67 -10.33 -8.85
CA THR A 71 -7.55 -10.77 -7.75
C THR A 71 -7.22 -10.04 -6.45
N PRO A 72 -8.21 -9.79 -5.57
CA PRO A 72 -8.00 -9.10 -4.29
C PRO A 72 -7.03 -9.80 -3.34
N THR A 73 -6.87 -11.12 -3.47
CA THR A 73 -5.97 -11.94 -2.66
C THR A 73 -4.59 -12.13 -3.29
N SER A 74 -4.39 -11.66 -4.52
CA SER A 74 -3.13 -11.81 -5.24
C SER A 74 -2.02 -11.04 -4.53
N GLY A 75 -0.91 -11.71 -4.22
CA GLY A 75 0.25 -11.11 -3.57
C GLY A 75 0.09 -10.89 -2.06
N ILE A 76 -0.94 -11.46 -1.43
CA ILE A 76 -1.15 -11.46 0.02
C ILE A 76 -0.82 -12.87 0.57
N PRO A 77 0.02 -13.01 1.62
CA PRO A 77 0.27 -14.28 2.29
C PRO A 77 -1.03 -14.90 2.80
N VAL A 78 -1.19 -16.23 2.73
CA VAL A 78 -2.44 -16.93 3.10
C VAL A 78 -2.93 -16.59 4.51
N GLN A 79 -2.01 -16.42 5.46
CA GLN A 79 -2.29 -16.06 6.85
C GLN A 79 -2.83 -14.61 7.01
N ASP A 80 -2.48 -13.74 6.07
CA ASP A 80 -2.78 -12.30 6.08
C ASP A 80 -3.85 -11.92 5.04
N ILE A 81 -4.35 -12.89 4.27
CA ILE A 81 -5.52 -12.68 3.42
C ILE A 81 -6.60 -12.13 4.34
N PRO A 82 -7.11 -10.90 4.10
CA PRO A 82 -8.26 -10.41 4.84
C PRO A 82 -9.36 -11.44 4.58
N ARG A 83 -9.64 -12.29 5.57
CA ARG A 83 -10.88 -13.04 5.57
C ARG A 83 -11.92 -11.94 5.56
N ALA A 84 -12.51 -11.70 4.40
CA ALA A 84 -13.61 -10.77 4.27
C ALA A 84 -14.52 -11.07 5.45
N GLN A 85 -14.64 -10.11 6.37
CA GLN A 85 -15.54 -10.22 7.49
C GLN A 85 -16.93 -10.33 6.86
N ARG A 86 -17.35 -11.55 6.59
CA ARG A 86 -18.76 -11.92 6.65
C ARG A 86 -19.14 -11.79 8.12
N GLU A 87 -20.39 -11.40 8.34
CA GLU A 87 -21.02 -11.06 9.62
C GLU A 87 -20.66 -9.61 10.04
N SER A 88 -21.46 -8.55 9.79
CA SER A 88 -22.92 -8.43 9.82
C SER A 88 -23.57 -9.34 10.84
N GLU A 89 -23.43 -8.98 12.11
CA GLU A 89 -24.44 -9.26 13.14
C GLU A 89 -24.57 -8.05 14.06
#